data_AF-A0A812TZN7-F1
#
_entry.id   AF-A0A812TZN7-F1
#
_cell.length_a   1.000
_cell.length_b   1.000
_cell.length_c   1.000
_cell.angle_alpha   90.00
_cell.angle_beta   90.00
_cell.angle_gamma   90.00
#
_symmetry.space_group_name_H-M   'P 1'
#
loop_
_entity.id
_entity.type
_entity.pdbx_description
1 polymer ?
#
loop_
_entity_poly.entity_id
_entity_poly.type
_entity_poly.pdbx_seq_one_letter_code
_entity_poly.pdbx_strand_id
1 'polypeptide(L)'
;GKVAEEYFESGNFYWNAGIFIWKAKTVLDALKKHEPEMYAHLEAIANAWGTAEQAEVFDREFGAIQGKSIDYAVMEHHNDIVVVEAPFNWDDVGNWQSMARLHGQDDCGNTHLGDVLAIDSNGCIVRGEDGHLIVTLGTQELIIVHTPDATLVADKSREEDIRQVVKKLDEGGRIAAVDYGTVRIGIAITDPDRVLASPLENYNRRSPSKDAQFFRELAELERVVMFVVGLPVHMSGDESQKSHEAREFGKWLYETTNVPVTFYDERFTTSMAKDMLQEAGLTKKRRK
;
A
#
# COMPACT_ATOMS: atom_id res chain seq x y z
N GLY A 1 -8.88 29.54 -4.13
CA GLY A 1 -8.80 29.87 -5.57
C GLY A 1 -9.98 30.73 -5.95
N LYS A 2 -9.85 31.64 -6.93
CA LYS A 2 -10.85 32.68 -7.26
C LYS A 2 -12.32 32.21 -7.33
N VAL A 3 -12.57 31.00 -7.85
CA VAL A 3 -13.93 30.42 -7.96
C VAL A 3 -14.52 30.06 -6.59
N ALA A 4 -13.70 29.61 -5.63
CA ALA A 4 -14.16 29.31 -4.27
C ALA A 4 -14.48 30.57 -3.45
N GLU A 5 -13.76 31.68 -3.71
CA GLU A 5 -14.06 32.99 -3.11
C GLU A 5 -15.37 33.56 -3.67
N GLU A 6 -15.60 33.44 -4.98
CA GLU A 6 -16.86 33.86 -5.63
C GLU A 6 -18.08 33.06 -5.14
N TYR A 7 -17.93 31.75 -4.89
CA TYR A 7 -19.00 30.94 -4.32
C TYR A 7 -19.32 31.31 -2.87
N PHE A 8 -18.31 31.64 -2.07
CA PHE A 8 -18.51 32.10 -0.69
C PHE A 8 -19.22 33.46 -0.63
N GLU A 9 -18.87 34.39 -1.52
CA GLU A 9 -19.48 35.73 -1.57
C GLU A 9 -20.94 35.73 -2.08
N SER A 10 -21.31 34.75 -2.90
CA SER A 10 -22.66 34.69 -3.49
C SER A 10 -23.75 34.12 -2.56
N GLY A 11 -23.37 33.50 -1.42
CA GLY A 11 -24.28 33.02 -0.38
C GLY A 11 -25.26 31.91 -0.78
N ASN A 12 -25.18 31.41 -2.01
CA ASN A 12 -26.12 30.42 -2.59
C ASN A 12 -25.49 29.04 -2.83
N PHE A 13 -24.29 28.79 -2.32
CA PHE A 13 -23.57 27.54 -2.50
C PHE A 13 -23.31 26.87 -1.15
N TYR A 14 -23.69 25.60 -1.05
CA TYR A 14 -23.40 24.76 0.10
C TYR A 14 -22.28 23.77 -0.26
N TRP A 15 -21.46 23.43 0.71
CA TRP A 15 -20.50 22.34 0.56
C TRP A 15 -21.24 21.00 0.52
N ASN A 16 -20.94 20.17 -0.47
CA ASN A 16 -21.46 18.81 -0.50
C ASN A 16 -20.77 17.96 0.56
N ALA A 17 -21.53 17.51 1.56
CA ALA A 17 -21.06 16.64 2.63
C ALA A 17 -20.85 15.17 2.21
N GLY A 18 -21.03 14.83 0.93
CA GLY A 18 -20.95 13.44 0.45
C GLY A 18 -22.01 12.50 1.05
N ILE A 19 -23.00 13.05 1.77
CA ILE A 19 -24.11 12.33 2.37
C ILE A 19 -25.31 12.48 1.44
N PHE A 20 -25.85 11.36 1.00
CA PHE A 20 -27.01 11.34 0.11
C PHE A 20 -28.14 10.50 0.70
N ILE A 21 -29.36 10.97 0.50
CA ILE A 21 -30.58 10.22 0.82
C ILE A 21 -31.41 10.15 -0.46
N TRP A 22 -31.65 8.94 -0.94
CA TRP A 22 -32.47 8.70 -2.13
C TRP A 22 -33.29 7.41 -1.99
N LYS A 23 -34.29 7.26 -2.85
CA LYS A 23 -34.93 5.97 -3.07
C LYS A 23 -34.01 5.11 -3.94
N ALA A 24 -33.82 3.85 -3.58
CA ALA A 24 -33.00 2.90 -4.35
C ALA A 24 -33.40 2.85 -5.83
N LYS A 25 -34.70 2.85 -6.12
CA LYS A 25 -35.21 2.91 -7.49
C LYS A 25 -34.73 4.15 -8.26
N THR A 26 -34.75 5.32 -7.62
CA THR A 26 -34.37 6.59 -8.26
C THR A 26 -32.90 6.60 -8.67
N VAL A 27 -32.01 6.16 -7.80
CA VAL A 27 -30.57 6.10 -8.14
C VAL A 27 -30.29 5.04 -9.19
N LEU A 28 -30.97 3.89 -9.14
CA LEU A 28 -30.83 2.83 -10.15
C LEU A 28 -31.34 3.29 -11.53
N ASP A 29 -32.49 3.98 -11.58
CA ASP A 29 -33.03 4.53 -12.83
C ASP A 29 -32.10 5.61 -13.41
N ALA A 30 -31.47 6.43 -12.54
CA ALA A 30 -30.48 7.41 -12.95
C ALA A 30 -29.21 6.76 -13.51
N LEU A 31 -28.65 5.76 -12.81
CA LEU A 31 -27.49 5.00 -13.28
C LEU A 31 -27.79 4.28 -14.60
N LYS A 32 -28.97 3.68 -14.74
CA LYS A 32 -29.41 3.06 -16.00
C LYS A 32 -29.39 4.02 -17.18
N LYS A 33 -29.73 5.29 -16.93
CA LYS A 33 -29.81 6.34 -17.95
C LYS A 33 -28.45 6.95 -18.27
N HIS A 34 -27.64 7.22 -17.25
CA HIS A 34 -26.41 8.02 -17.36
C HIS A 34 -25.13 7.17 -17.40
N GLU A 35 -25.15 6.00 -16.77
CA GLU A 35 -24.04 5.05 -16.68
C GLU A 35 -24.53 3.62 -17.03
N PRO A 36 -25.04 3.38 -18.25
CA PRO A 36 -25.73 2.12 -18.61
C PRO A 36 -24.83 0.88 -18.53
N GLU A 37 -23.53 1.02 -18.77
CA GLU A 37 -22.56 -0.07 -18.65
C GLU A 37 -22.36 -0.47 -17.18
N MET A 38 -22.14 0.50 -16.29
CA MET A 38 -22.08 0.27 -14.85
C MET A 38 -23.39 -0.37 -14.35
N TYR A 39 -24.54 0.12 -14.81
CA TYR A 39 -25.84 -0.45 -14.46
C TYR A 39 -25.97 -1.92 -14.87
N ALA A 40 -25.48 -2.32 -16.06
CA ALA A 40 -25.53 -3.69 -16.52
C ALA A 40 -24.73 -4.64 -15.60
N HIS A 41 -23.54 -4.24 -15.16
CA HIS A 41 -22.76 -5.00 -14.18
C HIS A 41 -23.49 -5.11 -12.84
N LEU A 42 -24.07 -4.01 -12.33
CA LEU A 42 -24.87 -4.03 -11.10
C LEU A 42 -26.10 -4.93 -11.22
N GLU A 43 -26.76 -4.95 -12.37
CA GLU A 43 -27.91 -5.82 -12.64
C GLU A 43 -27.49 -7.30 -12.66
N ALA A 44 -26.35 -7.64 -13.26
CA ALA A 44 -25.79 -9.00 -13.23
C ALA A 44 -25.48 -9.46 -11.81
N ILE A 45 -24.86 -8.59 -11.00
CA ILE A 45 -24.58 -8.86 -9.57
C ILE A 45 -25.88 -9.08 -8.80
N ALA A 46 -26.88 -8.22 -9.01
CA ALA A 46 -28.17 -8.33 -8.34
C ALA A 46 -28.91 -9.63 -8.69
N ASN A 47 -28.83 -10.08 -9.94
CA ASN A 47 -29.45 -11.33 -10.40
C ASN A 47 -28.78 -12.59 -9.82
N ALA A 48 -27.47 -12.54 -9.56
CA ALA A 48 -26.73 -13.63 -8.93
C ALA A 48 -26.83 -13.62 -7.39
N TRP A 49 -27.42 -12.58 -6.79
CA TRP A 49 -27.48 -12.41 -5.35
C TRP A 49 -28.33 -13.49 -4.68
N GLY A 50 -27.78 -14.16 -3.67
CA GLY A 50 -28.40 -15.28 -2.97
C GLY A 50 -28.28 -16.63 -3.68
N THR A 51 -27.56 -16.70 -4.80
CA THR A 51 -27.28 -17.96 -5.52
C THR A 51 -25.92 -18.55 -5.15
N ALA A 52 -25.65 -19.79 -5.57
CA ALA A 52 -24.33 -20.42 -5.37
C ALA A 52 -23.20 -19.72 -6.15
N GLU A 53 -23.54 -18.99 -7.21
CA GLU A 53 -22.60 -18.29 -8.10
C GLU A 53 -22.32 -16.85 -7.64
N GLN A 54 -22.94 -16.40 -6.54
CA GLN A 54 -22.88 -15.01 -6.07
C GLN A 54 -21.44 -14.48 -5.97
N ALA A 55 -20.53 -15.24 -5.36
CA ALA A 55 -19.15 -14.79 -5.12
C ALA A 55 -18.37 -14.61 -6.43
N GLU A 56 -18.46 -15.59 -7.33
CA GLU A 56 -17.76 -15.55 -8.62
C GLU A 56 -18.29 -14.42 -9.51
N VAL A 57 -19.63 -14.25 -9.58
CA VAL A 57 -20.24 -13.16 -10.34
C VAL A 57 -19.90 -11.80 -9.74
N PHE A 58 -19.91 -11.67 -8.41
CA PHE A 58 -19.54 -10.43 -7.75
C PHE A 58 -18.10 -10.02 -8.12
N ASP A 59 -17.12 -10.91 -7.96
CA ASP A 59 -15.72 -10.59 -8.23
C ASP A 59 -15.48 -10.21 -9.71
N ARG A 60 -16.09 -10.96 -10.64
CA ARG A 60 -15.96 -10.70 -12.08
C ARG A 60 -16.59 -9.38 -12.49
N GLU A 61 -17.85 -9.16 -12.12
CA GLU A 61 -18.61 -7.99 -12.57
C GLU A 61 -18.16 -6.73 -11.83
N PHE A 62 -17.91 -6.81 -10.52
CA PHE A 62 -17.43 -5.66 -9.74
C PHE A 62 -16.03 -5.22 -10.20
N GLY A 63 -15.13 -6.17 -10.51
CA GLY A 63 -13.81 -5.86 -11.06
C GLY A 63 -13.84 -5.22 -12.45
N ALA A 64 -14.91 -5.42 -13.22
CA ALA A 64 -15.10 -4.81 -14.53
C ALA A 64 -15.68 -3.38 -14.48
N ILE A 65 -16.23 -2.95 -13.34
CA ILE A 65 -16.82 -1.61 -13.20
C ILE A 65 -15.72 -0.55 -13.27
N GLN A 66 -15.85 0.38 -14.21
CA GLN A 66 -15.07 1.61 -14.21
C GLN A 66 -15.62 2.58 -13.17
N GLY A 67 -14.93 2.69 -12.03
CA GLY A 67 -15.35 3.52 -10.91
C GLY A 67 -15.49 5.00 -11.28
N LYS A 68 -16.67 5.57 -11.01
CA LYS A 68 -16.97 6.99 -11.16
C LYS A 68 -17.68 7.48 -9.89
N SER A 69 -17.37 8.68 -9.41
CA SER A 69 -18.04 9.19 -8.21
C SER A 69 -19.53 9.40 -8.48
N ILE A 70 -20.34 9.26 -7.43
CA ILE A 70 -21.80 9.41 -7.55
C ILE A 70 -22.20 10.83 -7.95
N ASP A 71 -21.39 11.83 -7.59
CA ASP A 71 -21.57 13.23 -8.01
C ASP A 71 -21.58 13.35 -9.53
N TYR A 72 -20.56 12.80 -10.20
CA TYR A 72 -20.46 12.83 -11.65
C TYR A 72 -21.41 11.84 -12.35
N ALA A 73 -21.66 10.67 -11.74
CA ALA A 73 -22.49 9.63 -12.34
C ALA A 73 -23.99 9.98 -12.29
N VAL A 74 -24.42 10.70 -11.25
CA VAL A 74 -25.84 10.94 -10.97
C VAL A 74 -26.13 12.41 -10.70
N MET A 75 -25.44 13.05 -9.75
CA MET A 75 -25.85 14.36 -9.24
C MET A 75 -25.76 15.48 -10.29
N GLU A 76 -24.70 15.51 -11.10
CA GLU A 76 -24.54 16.53 -12.17
C GLU A 76 -25.59 16.42 -13.29
N HIS A 77 -26.32 15.31 -13.36
CA HIS A 77 -27.28 15.03 -14.41
C HIS A 77 -28.73 14.98 -13.91
N HIS A 78 -28.95 15.22 -12.61
CA HIS A 78 -30.26 15.14 -12.01
C HIS A 78 -30.81 16.53 -11.65
N ASN A 79 -32.03 16.82 -12.08
CA ASN A 79 -32.66 18.13 -11.89
C ASN A 79 -33.41 18.24 -10.55
N ASP A 80 -33.81 17.12 -9.95
CA ASP A 80 -34.66 17.08 -8.75
C ASP A 80 -33.82 16.84 -7.48
N ILE A 81 -32.89 17.76 -7.21
CA ILE A 81 -32.03 17.70 -6.02
C ILE A 81 -32.58 18.66 -4.96
N VAL A 82 -32.75 18.15 -3.73
CA VAL A 82 -33.08 18.96 -2.56
C VAL A 82 -31.91 18.92 -1.59
N VAL A 83 -31.48 20.09 -1.15
CA VAL A 83 -30.42 20.23 -0.14
C VAL A 83 -31.07 20.48 1.22
N VAL A 84 -30.66 19.70 2.22
CA VAL A 84 -31.03 19.93 3.62
C VAL A 84 -29.80 20.44 4.34
N GLU A 85 -29.91 21.64 4.93
CA GLU A 85 -28.85 22.18 5.77
C GLU A 85 -28.64 21.29 7.00
N ALA A 86 -27.40 20.86 7.22
CA ALA A 86 -27.01 20.13 8.41
C ALA A 86 -26.73 21.12 9.54
N PRO A 87 -27.51 21.15 10.65
CA PRO A 87 -27.28 22.07 11.76
C PRO A 87 -26.15 21.62 12.70
N PHE A 88 -25.27 20.74 12.22
CA PHE A 88 -24.17 20.15 12.97
C PHE A 88 -22.86 20.37 12.22
N ASN A 89 -21.76 20.46 12.97
CA ASN A 89 -20.44 20.51 12.38
C ASN A 89 -20.16 19.16 11.70
N TRP A 90 -20.02 19.19 10.38
CA TRP A 90 -19.65 18.05 9.56
C TRP A 90 -18.25 18.28 9.00
N ASP A 91 -17.41 17.25 9.06
CA ASP A 91 -16.03 17.29 8.58
C ASP A 91 -15.69 15.95 7.95
N ASP A 92 -14.96 15.96 6.85
CA ASP A 92 -14.38 14.75 6.29
C ASP A 92 -13.20 14.36 7.20
N VAL A 93 -13.36 13.24 7.91
CA VAL A 93 -12.33 12.68 8.81
C VAL A 93 -11.07 12.24 8.03
N GLY A 94 -11.00 12.49 6.72
CA GLY A 94 -9.85 12.27 5.87
C GLY A 94 -8.76 13.36 5.87
N ASN A 95 -8.89 14.45 6.63
CA ASN A 95 -7.85 15.49 6.74
C ASN A 95 -7.18 15.52 8.13
N TRP A 96 -5.86 15.74 8.18
CA TRP A 96 -5.04 15.85 9.37
C TRP A 96 -5.41 17.07 10.22
N GLN A 97 -5.97 18.13 9.64
CA GLN A 97 -6.48 19.26 10.41
C GLN A 97 -7.69 18.89 11.29
N SER A 98 -8.46 17.86 10.92
CA SER A 98 -9.57 17.35 11.71
C SER A 98 -9.05 16.75 13.02
N MET A 99 -7.85 16.16 13.00
CA MET A 99 -7.16 15.69 14.21
C MET A 99 -6.88 16.85 15.19
N ALA A 100 -6.40 17.99 14.68
CA ALA A 100 -6.12 19.15 15.51
C ALA A 100 -7.39 19.72 16.16
N ARG A 101 -8.51 19.71 15.44
CA ARG A 101 -9.81 20.13 15.97
C ARG A 101 -10.36 19.17 17.02
N LEU A 102 -10.21 17.85 16.81
CA LEU A 102 -10.76 16.81 17.70
C LEU A 102 -9.95 16.64 18.99
N HIS A 103 -8.62 16.71 18.91
CA HIS A 103 -7.73 16.44 20.03
C HIS A 103 -7.26 17.71 20.76
N GLY A 104 -7.59 18.89 20.22
CA GLY A 104 -7.14 20.17 20.76
C GLY A 104 -5.68 20.47 20.43
N GLN A 105 -5.25 21.64 20.87
CA GLN A 105 -3.92 22.18 20.61
C GLN A 105 -3.30 22.70 21.91
N ASP A 106 -1.97 22.65 22.00
CA ASP A 106 -1.21 23.34 23.04
C ASP A 106 -1.13 24.87 22.78
N ASP A 107 -0.49 25.59 23.68
CA ASP A 107 -0.34 27.05 23.60
C ASP A 107 0.41 27.53 22.34
N CYS A 108 1.21 26.66 21.73
CA CYS A 108 1.95 26.91 20.50
C CYS A 108 1.21 26.41 19.25
N GLY A 109 -0.04 25.97 19.39
CA GLY A 109 -0.87 25.48 18.30
C GLY A 109 -0.53 24.06 17.84
N ASN A 110 0.28 23.31 18.59
CA ASN A 110 0.60 21.93 18.24
C ASN A 110 -0.48 20.96 18.72
N THR A 111 -0.71 19.89 17.97
CA THR A 111 -1.54 18.76 18.37
C THR A 111 -0.67 17.56 18.60
N HIS A 112 -0.78 16.94 19.78
CA HIS A 112 0.02 15.79 20.20
C HIS A 112 -0.85 14.57 20.44
N LEU A 113 -0.49 13.45 19.83
CA LEU A 113 -1.05 12.13 20.10
C LEU A 113 0.10 11.16 20.32
N GLY A 114 0.14 10.50 21.48
CA GLY A 114 1.25 9.64 21.90
C GLY A 114 2.28 10.39 22.77
N ASP A 115 3.46 9.80 22.92
CA ASP A 115 4.55 10.37 23.73
C ASP A 115 5.33 11.40 22.90
N VAL A 116 5.05 12.69 23.12
CA VAL A 116 5.61 13.80 22.34
C VAL A 116 6.22 14.86 23.25
N LEU A 117 7.47 15.24 22.96
CA LEU A 117 8.16 16.38 23.56
C LEU A 117 8.40 17.45 22.50
N ALA A 118 7.62 18.52 22.55
CA ALA A 118 7.77 19.67 21.65
C ALA A 118 8.53 20.82 22.34
N ILE A 119 9.65 21.22 21.75
CA ILE A 119 10.47 22.35 22.19
C ILE A 119 10.55 23.35 21.04
N ASP A 120 10.26 24.62 21.30
CA ASP A 120 10.26 25.69 20.30
C ASP A 120 9.53 25.33 18.99
N SER A 121 8.48 24.51 19.09
CA SER A 121 7.72 23.99 17.94
C SER A 121 6.33 24.61 17.88
N ASN A 122 5.85 24.96 16.69
CA ASN A 122 4.60 25.70 16.51
C ASN A 122 3.73 25.12 15.39
N GLY A 123 2.44 24.98 15.64
CA GLY A 123 1.45 24.59 14.64
C GLY A 123 1.61 23.17 14.07
N CYS A 124 2.43 22.31 14.70
CA CYS A 124 2.71 20.95 14.25
C CYS A 124 1.61 19.98 14.66
N ILE A 125 1.33 18.96 13.85
CA ILE A 125 0.49 17.81 14.19
C ILE A 125 1.42 16.62 14.35
N VAL A 126 1.56 16.11 15.56
CA VAL A 126 2.45 14.99 15.89
C VAL A 126 1.63 13.82 16.40
N ARG A 127 1.73 12.69 15.69
CA ARG A 127 1.10 11.42 16.07
C ARG A 127 2.17 10.33 16.17
N GLY A 128 2.36 9.81 17.36
CA GLY A 128 3.13 8.62 17.64
C GLY A 128 2.26 7.48 18.15
N GLU A 129 2.83 6.29 18.16
CA GLU A 129 2.27 5.11 18.84
C GLU A 129 2.94 4.92 20.21
N ASP A 130 2.31 4.10 21.06
CA ASP A 130 2.79 3.82 22.39
C ASP A 130 4.21 3.22 22.36
N GLY A 131 5.09 3.71 23.23
CA GLY A 131 6.47 3.20 23.37
C GLY A 131 7.50 3.86 22.45
N HIS A 132 7.13 4.91 21.70
CA HIS A 132 8.07 5.71 20.92
C HIS A 132 7.94 7.21 21.25
N LEU A 133 9.00 7.80 21.81
CA LEU A 133 9.06 9.24 22.10
C LEU A 133 9.42 10.02 20.83
N ILE A 134 8.54 10.93 20.40
CA ILE A 134 8.82 11.88 19.32
C ILE A 134 9.25 13.21 19.92
N VAL A 135 10.46 13.68 19.58
CA VAL A 135 10.96 14.99 20.01
C VAL A 135 11.01 15.94 18.82
N THR A 136 10.34 17.09 18.93
CA THR A 136 10.42 18.16 17.93
C THR A 136 11.12 19.38 18.52
N LEU A 137 12.07 19.95 17.78
CA LEU A 137 12.84 21.12 18.21
C LEU A 137 12.88 22.16 17.10
N GLY A 138 12.33 23.36 17.34
CA GLY A 138 12.39 24.45 16.37
C GLY A 138 11.57 24.23 15.09
N THR A 139 10.59 23.31 15.12
CA THR A 139 9.79 22.93 13.93
C THR A 139 8.53 23.77 13.81
N GLN A 140 8.07 24.01 12.58
CA GLN A 140 6.87 24.82 12.34
C GLN A 140 6.01 24.18 11.24
N GLU A 141 4.69 24.16 11.47
CA GLU A 141 3.68 23.71 10.50
C GLU A 141 4.01 22.37 9.85
N LEU A 142 4.43 21.38 10.65
CA LEU A 142 4.70 20.02 10.17
C LEU A 142 3.60 19.04 10.58
N ILE A 143 3.37 18.04 9.74
CA ILE A 143 2.67 16.80 10.08
C ILE A 143 3.74 15.72 10.28
N ILE A 144 3.83 15.18 11.49
CA ILE A 144 4.76 14.14 11.88
C ILE A 144 3.94 12.93 12.34
N VAL A 145 4.08 11.82 11.64
CA VAL A 145 3.36 10.59 11.95
C VAL A 145 4.37 9.46 12.05
N HIS A 146 4.42 8.82 13.20
CA HIS A 146 5.22 7.62 13.42
C HIS A 146 4.30 6.40 13.53
N THR A 147 4.64 5.37 12.77
CA THR A 147 4.07 4.02 12.81
C THR A 147 5.21 3.00 12.94
N PRO A 148 4.93 1.72 13.23
CA PRO A 148 5.98 0.72 13.41
C PRO A 148 6.84 0.49 12.16
N ASP A 149 6.24 0.71 10.98
CA ASP A 149 6.83 0.46 9.67
C ASP A 149 7.43 1.71 9.01
N ALA A 150 6.99 2.91 9.40
CA ALA A 150 7.38 4.14 8.72
C ALA A 150 7.28 5.40 9.61
N THR A 151 7.93 6.47 9.15
CA THR A 151 7.70 7.81 9.70
C THR A 151 7.50 8.78 8.57
N LEU A 152 6.36 9.47 8.60
CA LEU A 152 6.05 10.57 7.70
C LEU A 152 6.42 11.88 8.38
N VAL A 153 7.17 12.72 7.67
CA VAL A 153 7.39 14.12 8.02
C VAL A 153 7.04 14.94 6.80
N ALA A 154 6.00 15.75 6.90
CA ALA A 154 5.49 16.56 5.80
C ALA A 154 5.22 17.98 6.25
N ASP A 155 5.38 18.91 5.32
CA ASP A 155 4.83 20.26 5.47
C ASP A 155 3.30 20.16 5.50
N LYS A 156 2.68 20.76 6.50
CA LYS A 156 1.23 20.73 6.72
C LYS A 156 0.45 21.37 5.57
N SER A 157 1.05 22.30 4.82
CA SER A 157 0.42 22.89 3.62
C SER A 157 0.34 21.91 2.44
N ARG A 158 1.13 20.82 2.45
CA ARG A 158 1.16 19.80 1.39
C ARG A 158 0.38 18.55 1.75
N GLU A 159 -0.67 18.71 2.55
CA GLU A 159 -1.47 17.61 3.05
C GLU A 159 -2.05 16.73 1.93
N GLU A 160 -2.49 17.35 0.84
CA GLU A 160 -3.04 16.64 -0.33
C GLU A 160 -1.99 15.77 -1.04
N ASP A 161 -0.72 16.19 -1.02
CA ASP A 161 0.40 15.45 -1.63
C ASP A 161 0.75 14.19 -0.83
N ILE A 162 0.40 14.11 0.46
CA ILE A 162 0.65 12.93 1.29
C ILE A 162 0.02 11.69 0.66
N ARG A 163 -1.18 11.80 0.07
CA ARG A 163 -1.83 10.68 -0.64
C ARG A 163 -1.00 10.18 -1.82
N GLN A 164 -0.28 11.06 -2.51
CA GLN A 164 0.60 10.67 -3.62
C GLN A 164 1.87 9.97 -3.11
N VAL A 165 2.39 10.39 -1.95
CA VAL A 165 3.53 9.72 -1.31
C VAL A 165 3.18 8.29 -0.93
N VAL A 166 1.98 8.07 -0.36
CA VAL A 166 1.50 6.71 -0.05
C VAL A 166 1.47 5.85 -1.31
N LYS A 167 0.93 6.36 -2.42
CA LYS A 167 0.94 5.63 -3.71
C LYS A 167 2.36 5.28 -4.20
N LYS A 168 3.32 6.20 -4.05
CA LYS A 168 4.72 5.91 -4.42
C LYS A 168 5.37 4.86 -3.51
N LEU A 169 4.97 4.79 -2.24
CA LEU A 169 5.45 3.75 -1.32
C LEU A 169 4.91 2.37 -1.70
N ASP A 170 3.69 2.29 -2.24
CA ASP A 170 3.11 1.06 -2.79
C ASP A 170 3.80 0.62 -4.10
N GLU A 171 4.30 1.57 -4.89
CA GLU A 171 5.08 1.29 -6.11
C GLU A 171 6.54 0.89 -5.80
N GLY A 172 7.07 1.39 -4.68
CA GLY A 172 8.43 1.11 -4.17
C GLY A 172 8.53 -0.20 -3.38
N GLY A 173 9.74 -0.57 -2.97
CA GLY A 173 9.98 -1.76 -2.13
C GLY A 173 11.04 -2.69 -2.69
N ARG A 174 11.49 -3.62 -1.85
CA ARG A 174 12.68 -4.43 -2.13
C ARG A 174 12.32 -5.73 -2.85
N ILE A 175 13.23 -6.20 -3.69
CA ILE A 175 13.16 -7.56 -4.25
C ILE A 175 14.12 -8.43 -3.45
N ALA A 176 13.63 -9.55 -2.93
CA ALA A 176 14.46 -10.53 -2.24
C ALA A 176 14.76 -11.71 -3.17
N ALA A 177 16.04 -11.89 -3.52
CA ALA A 177 16.51 -13.06 -4.22
C ALA A 177 16.78 -14.20 -3.22
N VAL A 178 16.27 -15.38 -3.54
CA VAL A 178 16.30 -16.56 -2.69
C VAL A 178 16.97 -17.71 -3.43
N ASP A 179 18.17 -18.06 -2.99
CA ASP A 179 18.91 -19.25 -3.44
C ASP A 179 18.45 -20.44 -2.59
N TYR A 180 17.58 -21.26 -3.16
CA TYR A 180 16.94 -22.36 -2.46
C TYR A 180 17.93 -23.50 -2.18
N GLY A 181 18.01 -23.90 -0.91
CA GLY A 181 18.65 -25.13 -0.48
C GLY A 181 17.85 -25.87 0.59
N THR A 182 17.98 -27.19 0.61
CA THR A 182 17.23 -28.07 1.53
C THR A 182 17.59 -27.86 3.00
N VAL A 183 18.78 -27.33 3.29
CA VAL A 183 19.27 -27.03 4.64
C VAL A 183 19.51 -25.54 4.85
N ARG A 184 20.13 -24.89 3.86
CA ARG A 184 20.54 -23.49 3.92
C ARG A 184 19.99 -22.77 2.70
N ILE A 185 19.40 -21.60 2.94
CA ILE A 185 18.84 -20.71 1.93
C ILE A 185 19.68 -19.44 1.91
N GLY A 186 20.21 -19.06 0.76
CA GLY A 186 20.87 -17.78 0.57
C GLY A 186 19.84 -16.69 0.29
N ILE A 187 19.96 -15.55 0.97
CA ILE A 187 19.04 -14.41 0.79
C ILE A 187 19.86 -13.18 0.44
N ALA A 188 19.51 -12.54 -0.68
CA ALA A 188 20.01 -11.24 -1.07
C ALA A 188 18.82 -10.30 -1.30
N ILE A 189 19.01 -9.01 -1.08
CA ILE A 189 17.94 -8.04 -1.20
C ILE A 189 18.41 -6.81 -1.97
N THR A 190 17.49 -6.17 -2.69
CA THR A 190 17.77 -4.89 -3.32
C THR A 190 17.63 -3.74 -2.33
N ASP A 191 18.19 -2.58 -2.64
CA ASP A 191 17.69 -1.33 -2.08
C ASP A 191 16.25 -1.04 -2.56
N PRO A 192 15.50 -0.14 -1.90
CA PRO A 192 14.11 0.17 -2.27
C PRO A 192 13.93 0.67 -3.71
N ASP A 193 14.94 1.34 -4.28
CA ASP A 193 14.93 1.83 -5.67
C ASP A 193 15.38 0.75 -6.67
N ARG A 194 15.76 -0.43 -6.17
CA ARG A 194 16.14 -1.63 -6.94
C ARG A 194 17.35 -1.42 -7.85
N VAL A 195 18.26 -0.54 -7.45
CA VAL A 195 19.48 -0.20 -8.20
C VAL A 195 20.63 -1.16 -7.88
N LEU A 196 20.76 -1.54 -6.61
CA LEU A 196 21.82 -2.38 -6.07
C LEU A 196 21.22 -3.57 -5.34
N ALA A 197 21.87 -4.72 -5.45
CA ALA A 197 21.57 -5.90 -4.64
C ALA A 197 22.75 -6.21 -3.72
N SER A 198 22.45 -6.60 -2.48
CA SER A 198 23.46 -7.02 -1.51
C SER A 198 23.03 -8.31 -0.80
N PRO A 199 24.00 -9.17 -0.38
CA PRO A 199 23.68 -10.31 0.45
C PRO A 199 23.09 -9.84 1.79
N LEU A 200 21.94 -10.39 2.18
CA LEU A 200 21.31 -10.11 3.45
C LEU A 200 21.80 -11.12 4.49
N GLU A 201 21.48 -12.40 4.31
CA GLU A 201 21.91 -13.46 5.20
C GLU A 201 21.85 -14.85 4.55
N ASN A 202 22.35 -15.86 5.27
CA ASN A 202 22.12 -17.25 4.92
C ASN A 202 21.28 -17.91 6.01
N TYR A 203 20.01 -18.15 5.69
CA TYR A 203 19.05 -18.73 6.60
C TYR A 203 19.22 -20.26 6.68
N ASN A 204 19.36 -20.80 7.89
CA ASN A 204 19.32 -22.24 8.12
C ASN A 204 17.89 -22.66 8.43
N ARG A 205 17.34 -23.56 7.61
CA ARG A 205 15.98 -24.07 7.76
C ARG A 205 15.83 -24.83 9.07
N ARG A 206 14.67 -24.67 9.70
CA ARG A 206 14.37 -25.21 11.03
C ARG A 206 13.14 -26.10 10.94
N SER A 207 11.97 -25.56 11.19
CA SER A 207 10.68 -26.24 11.13
C SER A 207 9.75 -25.43 10.25
N PRO A 208 8.75 -26.05 9.58
CA PRO A 208 7.84 -25.34 8.70
C PRO A 208 7.23 -24.07 9.32
N SER A 209 6.87 -24.11 10.61
CA SER A 209 6.34 -22.97 11.35
C SER A 209 7.36 -21.83 11.56
N LYS A 210 8.62 -22.17 11.87
CA LYS A 210 9.69 -21.18 12.11
C LYS A 210 10.21 -20.59 10.81
N ASP A 211 10.28 -21.41 9.76
CA ASP A 211 10.60 -20.97 8.41
C ASP A 211 9.52 -20.00 7.93
N ALA A 212 8.23 -20.34 8.13
CA ALA A 212 7.12 -19.47 7.75
C ALA A 212 7.07 -18.15 8.53
N GLN A 213 7.40 -18.17 9.82
CA GLN A 213 7.49 -16.96 10.62
C GLN A 213 8.62 -16.06 10.11
N PHE A 214 9.81 -16.63 9.89
CA PHE A 214 10.97 -15.89 9.40
C PHE A 214 10.68 -15.18 8.08
N PHE A 215 10.11 -15.87 7.08
CA PHE A 215 9.82 -15.23 5.78
C PHE A 215 8.71 -14.18 5.84
N ARG A 216 7.75 -14.32 6.76
CA ARG A 216 6.76 -13.27 7.03
C ARG A 216 7.40 -12.03 7.63
N GLU A 217 8.22 -12.21 8.66
CA GLU A 217 8.97 -11.11 9.29
C GLU A 217 9.91 -10.43 8.29
N LEU A 218 10.61 -11.21 7.46
CA LEU A 218 11.47 -10.68 6.39
C LEU A 218 10.67 -9.84 5.39
N ALA A 219 9.53 -10.36 4.92
CA ALA A 219 8.71 -9.66 3.94
C ALA A 219 8.19 -8.32 4.48
N GLU A 220 7.76 -8.30 5.73
CA GLU A 220 7.23 -7.12 6.41
C GLU A 220 8.32 -6.10 6.72
N LEU A 221 9.36 -6.49 7.46
CA LEU A 221 10.40 -5.58 7.94
C LEU A 221 11.21 -4.95 6.80
N GLU A 222 11.53 -5.74 5.76
CA GLU A 222 12.30 -5.24 4.63
C GLU A 222 11.42 -4.66 3.51
N ARG A 223 10.09 -4.70 3.67
CA ARG A 223 9.12 -4.30 2.63
C ARG A 223 9.40 -5.01 1.31
N VAL A 224 9.47 -6.34 1.35
CA VAL A 224 9.69 -7.17 0.17
C VAL A 224 8.42 -7.20 -0.66
N VAL A 225 8.51 -6.74 -1.90
CA VAL A 225 7.38 -6.70 -2.84
C VAL A 225 7.42 -7.81 -3.88
N MET A 226 8.56 -8.49 -3.99
CA MET A 226 8.69 -9.67 -4.84
C MET A 226 9.84 -10.56 -4.34
N PHE A 227 9.62 -11.87 -4.35
CA PHE A 227 10.69 -12.85 -4.21
C PHE A 227 11.13 -13.36 -5.59
N VAL A 228 12.43 -13.49 -5.78
CA VAL A 228 13.03 -14.13 -6.96
C VAL A 228 13.70 -15.42 -6.50
N VAL A 229 13.14 -16.58 -6.83
CA VAL A 229 13.70 -17.88 -6.45
C VAL A 229 14.59 -18.41 -7.57
N GLY A 230 15.84 -18.75 -7.22
CA GLY A 230 16.78 -19.40 -8.11
C GLY A 230 16.31 -20.79 -8.55
N LEU A 231 16.30 -21.04 -9.86
CA LEU A 231 16.03 -22.35 -10.45
C LEU A 231 17.33 -22.95 -10.98
N PRO A 232 17.86 -24.01 -10.33
CA PRO A 232 18.99 -24.75 -10.84
C PRO A 232 18.51 -25.63 -12.00
N VAL A 233 18.62 -25.16 -13.24
CA VAL A 233 18.26 -25.91 -14.45
C VAL A 233 19.53 -26.51 -15.08
N HIS A 234 19.46 -27.74 -15.60
CA HIS A 234 20.59 -28.34 -16.30
C HIS A 234 20.83 -27.67 -17.67
N MET A 235 22.06 -27.76 -18.19
CA MET A 235 22.43 -27.19 -19.51
C MET A 235 21.60 -27.74 -20.68
N SER A 236 20.95 -28.90 -20.53
CA SER A 236 20.01 -29.48 -21.51
C SER A 236 18.64 -28.80 -21.52
N GLY A 237 18.30 -27.99 -20.50
CA GLY A 237 16.98 -27.39 -20.31
C GLY A 237 16.01 -28.27 -19.51
N ASP A 238 16.41 -29.49 -19.14
CA ASP A 238 15.58 -30.39 -18.34
C ASP A 238 15.58 -29.98 -16.85
N GLU A 239 14.40 -30.03 -16.22
CA GLU A 239 14.25 -29.79 -14.79
C GLU A 239 14.81 -30.96 -13.98
N SER A 240 15.57 -30.62 -12.93
CA SER A 240 16.08 -31.60 -11.96
C SER A 240 15.10 -31.74 -10.79
N GLN A 241 15.30 -32.77 -9.97
CA GLN A 241 14.60 -32.90 -8.68
C GLN A 241 14.72 -31.62 -7.83
N LYS A 242 15.88 -30.95 -7.87
CA LYS A 242 16.09 -29.67 -7.16
C LYS A 242 15.27 -28.52 -7.76
N SER A 243 15.07 -28.51 -9.07
CA SER A 243 14.23 -27.51 -9.75
C SER A 243 12.77 -27.66 -9.30
N HIS A 244 12.29 -28.90 -9.18
CA HIS A 244 10.96 -29.18 -8.62
C HIS A 244 10.84 -28.74 -7.16
N GLU A 245 11.83 -29.05 -6.32
CA GLU A 245 11.84 -28.60 -4.91
C GLU A 245 11.87 -27.08 -4.77
N ALA A 246 12.63 -26.38 -5.61
CA ALA A 246 12.66 -24.92 -5.63
C ALA A 246 11.31 -24.32 -6.05
N ARG A 247 10.59 -24.96 -6.98
CA ARG A 247 9.23 -24.55 -7.38
C ARG A 247 8.21 -24.74 -6.25
N GLU A 248 8.23 -25.89 -5.59
CA GLU A 248 7.36 -26.14 -4.44
C GLU A 248 7.66 -25.17 -3.29
N PHE A 249 8.94 -24.89 -3.05
CA PHE A 249 9.34 -23.85 -2.11
C PHE A 249 8.81 -22.47 -2.50
N GLY A 250 8.90 -22.09 -3.78
CA GLY A 250 8.36 -20.81 -4.27
C GLY A 250 6.84 -20.71 -4.09
N LYS A 251 6.08 -21.78 -4.35
CA LYS A 251 4.63 -21.80 -4.08
C LYS A 251 4.35 -21.62 -2.59
N TRP A 252 5.03 -22.39 -1.74
CA TRP A 252 4.90 -22.27 -0.29
C TRP A 252 5.26 -20.86 0.21
N LEU A 253 6.27 -20.22 -0.37
CA LEU A 253 6.69 -18.87 -0.02
C LEU A 253 5.59 -17.85 -0.35
N TYR A 254 4.97 -17.96 -1.52
CA TYR A 254 3.81 -17.15 -1.90
C TYR A 254 2.64 -17.36 -0.93
N GLU A 255 2.24 -18.60 -0.67
CA GLU A 255 1.14 -18.92 0.26
C GLU A 255 1.40 -18.43 1.69
N THR A 256 2.67 -18.40 2.10
CA THR A 256 3.08 -17.99 3.45
C THR A 256 3.13 -16.48 3.63
N THR A 257 3.57 -15.74 2.61
CA THR A 257 3.86 -14.30 2.71
C THR A 257 2.86 -13.43 1.97
N ASN A 258 2.09 -14.01 1.06
CA ASN A 258 1.26 -13.31 0.07
C ASN A 258 2.05 -12.35 -0.84
N VAL A 259 3.39 -12.50 -0.90
CA VAL A 259 4.26 -11.70 -1.77
C VAL A 259 4.51 -12.46 -3.08
N PRO A 260 4.33 -11.83 -4.26
CA PRO A 260 4.57 -12.47 -5.55
C PRO A 260 5.95 -13.14 -5.65
N VAL A 261 5.98 -14.34 -6.22
CA VAL A 261 7.21 -15.11 -6.44
C VAL A 261 7.43 -15.28 -7.93
N THR A 262 8.61 -14.91 -8.41
CA THR A 262 9.10 -15.21 -9.75
C THR A 262 10.31 -16.12 -9.68
N PHE A 263 10.60 -16.81 -10.78
CA PHE A 263 11.68 -17.77 -10.86
C PHE A 263 12.75 -17.31 -11.85
N TYR A 264 14.01 -17.43 -11.45
CA TYR A 264 15.15 -17.04 -12.29
C TYR A 264 16.01 -18.26 -12.66
N ASP A 265 16.32 -18.40 -13.95
CA ASP A 265 17.09 -19.52 -14.47
C ASP A 265 18.60 -19.32 -14.24
N GLU A 266 19.21 -20.25 -13.50
CA GLU A 266 20.61 -20.14 -13.07
C GLU A 266 21.63 -20.78 -14.02
N ARG A 267 21.23 -21.22 -15.22
CA ARG A 267 22.13 -21.93 -16.16
C ARG A 267 23.45 -21.22 -16.45
N PHE A 268 23.49 -19.89 -16.39
CA PHE A 268 24.68 -19.09 -16.69
C PHE A 268 25.32 -18.40 -15.47
N THR A 269 24.68 -18.46 -14.29
CA THR A 269 25.13 -17.68 -13.12
C THR A 269 26.34 -18.28 -12.43
N THR A 270 26.53 -19.62 -12.45
CA THR A 270 27.68 -20.24 -11.76
C THR A 270 29.03 -19.91 -12.43
N SER A 271 29.03 -19.69 -13.75
CA SER A 271 30.22 -19.22 -14.47
C SER A 271 30.40 -17.71 -14.31
N MET A 272 29.35 -16.92 -14.53
CA MET A 272 29.42 -15.46 -14.46
C MET A 272 29.70 -14.94 -13.04
N ALA A 273 29.13 -15.54 -11.99
CA ALA A 273 29.41 -15.18 -10.60
C ALA A 273 30.85 -15.52 -10.19
N LYS A 274 31.42 -16.62 -10.72
CA LYS A 274 32.84 -16.95 -10.52
C LYS A 274 33.77 -15.93 -11.19
N ASP A 275 33.41 -15.47 -12.38
CA ASP A 275 34.18 -14.48 -13.13
C ASP A 275 34.07 -13.09 -12.47
N MET A 276 32.88 -12.66 -12.05
CA MET A 276 32.67 -11.41 -11.31
C MET A 276 33.40 -11.38 -9.95
N LEU A 277 33.42 -12.51 -9.22
CA LEU A 277 34.17 -12.63 -7.97
C LEU A 277 35.70 -12.70 -8.18
N GLN A 278 36.16 -13.11 -9.37
CA GLN A 278 37.57 -13.03 -9.77
C GLN A 278 37.98 -11.60 -10.13
N GLU A 279 37.12 -10.86 -10.83
CA GLU A 279 37.34 -9.44 -11.15
C GLU A 279 37.32 -8.54 -9.90
N ALA A 280 36.50 -8.88 -8.89
CA ALA A 280 36.41 -8.15 -7.62
C ALA A 280 37.58 -8.40 -6.63
N GLY A 281 38.63 -9.13 -7.02
CA GLY A 281 39.89 -9.23 -6.25
C GLY A 281 39.83 -10.04 -4.93
N LEU A 282 38.78 -10.84 -4.68
CA LEU A 282 38.67 -11.64 -3.47
C LEU A 282 39.50 -12.94 -3.56
N THR A 283 40.62 -12.99 -2.83
CA THR A 283 41.53 -14.14 -2.84
C THR A 283 40.92 -15.40 -2.22
N LYS A 284 41.37 -16.57 -2.73
CA LYS A 284 40.91 -17.95 -2.47
C LYS A 284 40.62 -18.36 -1.02
N LYS A 285 41.07 -17.60 -0.01
CA LYS A 285 40.99 -17.97 1.41
C LYS A 285 39.60 -17.74 2.05
N ARG A 286 38.70 -17.00 1.37
CA ARG A 286 37.30 -16.78 1.80
C ARG A 286 36.28 -17.73 1.14
N ARG A 287 36.73 -18.79 0.46
CA ARG A 287 35.88 -19.72 -0.32
C ARG A 287 35.40 -20.97 0.46
N LYS A 288 35.47 -20.99 1.79
CA LYS A 288 34.96 -22.09 2.62
C LYS A 288 34.01 -21.56 3.68
#